data_AF-A0A8J6PGA9-F1
#
_entry.id   AF-A0A8J6PGA9-F1
#
_cell.length_a   1.000
_cell.length_b   1.000
_cell.length_c   1.000
_cell.angle_alpha   90.00
_cell.angle_beta   90.00
_cell.angle_gamma   90.00
#
_symmetry.space_group_name_H-M   'P 1'
#
loop_
_entity.id
_entity.type
_entity.pdbx_description
1 polymer ?
#
loop_
_entity_poly.entity_id
_entity_poly.type
_entity_poly.pdbx_seq_one_letter_code
_entity_poly.pdbx_strand_id
1 'polypeptide(L)'
;MRRRPGAGLSSGLHWSSLPDLPIRERNGAHTAKKEKWSVVALDLGIDTSTVNGRLVANIVMSVAEWEREIISQRTVEALAEARDAGVKLGRPIL
;
A
#
# COMPACT_ATOMS: atom_id res chain seq x y z
N MET A 1 6.96 -24.85 -38.44
CA MET A 1 5.52 -25.20 -38.32
C MET A 1 5.13 -25.33 -36.84
N ARG A 2 4.53 -24.29 -36.25
CA ARG A 2 3.43 -24.36 -35.26
C ARG A 2 3.07 -22.91 -34.87
N ARG A 3 1.91 -22.43 -35.33
CA ARG A 3 1.32 -21.17 -34.89
C ARG A 3 0.70 -21.37 -33.51
N ARG A 4 0.87 -20.43 -32.58
CA ARG A 4 -0.02 -20.30 -31.40
C ARG A 4 -1.07 -19.22 -31.69
N PRO A 5 -2.36 -19.47 -31.44
CA PRO A 5 -3.44 -18.52 -31.69
C PRO A 5 -3.58 -17.53 -30.54
N GLY A 6 -4.16 -16.36 -30.83
CA GLY A 6 -4.43 -15.30 -29.88
C GLY A 6 -5.53 -15.63 -28.88
N ALA A 7 -5.41 -15.04 -27.69
CA ALA A 7 -6.48 -14.79 -26.74
C ALA A 7 -6.30 -13.32 -26.33
N GLY A 8 -7.20 -12.39 -26.63
CA GLY A 8 -8.61 -12.45 -26.28
C GLY A 8 -8.78 -11.89 -24.87
N LEU A 9 -8.49 -10.59 -24.70
CA LEU A 9 -8.69 -9.86 -23.45
C LEU A 9 -10.18 -9.52 -23.31
N SER A 10 -10.93 -10.34 -22.57
CA SER A 10 -12.21 -9.94 -21.97
C SER A 10 -12.65 -10.95 -20.90
N SER A 11 -12.59 -10.56 -19.62
CA SER A 11 -13.62 -10.81 -18.59
C SER A 11 -13.04 -10.52 -17.20
N GLY A 12 -13.85 -9.90 -16.35
CA GLY A 12 -13.45 -9.31 -15.08
C GLY A 12 -12.77 -10.28 -14.12
N LEU A 13 -11.68 -9.81 -13.51
CA LEU A 13 -11.13 -10.45 -12.32
C LEU A 13 -12.10 -10.24 -11.16
N HIS A 14 -12.88 -11.27 -10.85
CA HIS A 14 -13.64 -11.40 -9.61
C HIS A 14 -12.66 -11.72 -8.47
N TRP A 15 -12.53 -10.81 -7.52
CA TRP A 15 -11.59 -10.85 -6.37
C TRP A 15 -11.70 -12.12 -5.50
N SER A 16 -12.77 -12.89 -5.66
CA SER A 16 -13.10 -14.10 -4.91
C SER A 16 -12.38 -15.37 -5.40
N SER A 17 -11.60 -15.30 -6.48
CA SER A 17 -11.00 -16.46 -7.15
C SER A 17 -9.48 -16.61 -6.94
N LEU A 18 -8.86 -15.80 -6.07
CA LEU A 18 -7.42 -15.81 -5.77
C LEU A 18 -7.21 -16.13 -4.29
N PRO A 19 -7.16 -17.41 -3.89
CA PRO A 19 -7.27 -17.76 -2.47
C PRO A 19 -5.97 -17.54 -1.65
N ASP A 20 -4.85 -17.17 -2.26
CA ASP A 20 -3.55 -17.44 -1.63
C ASP A 20 -2.37 -16.59 -2.12
N LEU A 21 -2.62 -15.33 -2.53
CA LEU A 21 -1.49 -14.42 -2.76
C LEU A 21 -0.81 -14.06 -1.42
N PRO A 22 0.50 -14.35 -1.26
CA PRO A 22 1.23 -14.03 -0.04
C PRO A 22 1.21 -12.53 0.23
N ILE A 23 1.11 -12.12 1.49
CA ILE A 23 0.91 -10.70 1.90
C ILE A 23 1.95 -9.75 1.27
N ARG A 24 3.18 -10.24 1.00
CA ARG A 24 4.24 -9.48 0.29
C ARG A 24 3.83 -8.98 -1.11
N GLU A 25 2.87 -9.63 -1.74
CA GLU A 25 2.36 -9.30 -3.09
C GLU A 25 1.20 -8.29 -3.05
N ARG A 26 0.75 -7.89 -1.85
CA ARG A 26 -0.25 -6.81 -1.67
C ARG A 26 0.34 -5.39 -1.77
N ASN A 27 1.66 -5.26 -1.92
CA ASN A 27 2.33 -3.97 -2.11
C ASN A 27 2.19 -3.50 -3.57
N GLY A 28 0.98 -3.07 -3.94
CA GLY A 28 0.62 -2.75 -5.34
C GLY A 28 1.55 -1.74 -6.04
N ALA A 29 2.07 -0.74 -5.33
CA ALA A 29 2.84 0.34 -5.95
C ALA A 29 4.23 -0.10 -6.47
N HIS A 30 4.93 -1.00 -5.77
CA HIS A 30 6.23 -1.53 -6.22
C HIS A 30 6.05 -2.56 -7.34
N THR A 31 4.97 -3.34 -7.27
CA THR A 31 4.57 -4.28 -8.31
C THR A 31 4.22 -3.56 -9.61
N ALA A 32 3.62 -2.37 -9.55
CA ALA A 32 3.21 -1.59 -10.72
C ALA A 32 4.34 -1.34 -11.73
N LYS A 33 5.52 -0.92 -11.26
CA LYS A 33 6.68 -0.71 -12.15
C LYS A 33 7.19 -2.00 -12.78
N LYS A 34 7.24 -3.09 -12.01
CA LYS A 34 7.72 -4.39 -12.49
C LYS A 34 6.76 -5.00 -13.52
N GLU A 35 5.46 -4.88 -13.26
CA GLU A 35 4.38 -5.47 -14.06
C GLU A 35 3.79 -4.49 -15.09
N LYS A 36 4.43 -3.32 -15.29
CA LYS A 36 4.11 -2.32 -16.32
C LYS A 36 2.67 -1.79 -16.31
N TRP A 37 2.08 -1.62 -15.13
CA TRP A 37 0.79 -0.92 -14.96
C TRP A 37 0.97 0.37 -14.15
N SER A 38 0.00 1.27 -14.20
CA SER A 38 0.02 2.57 -13.51
C SER A 38 -1.24 2.77 -12.68
N VAL A 39 -1.15 3.63 -11.67
CA VAL A 39 -2.25 4.00 -10.78
C VAL A 39 -2.78 5.38 -11.18
N VAL A 40 -4.11 5.49 -11.27
CA VAL A 40 -4.81 6.76 -11.44
C VAL A 40 -5.72 6.96 -10.24
N ALA A 41 -5.44 7.97 -9.43
CA ALA A 41 -6.30 8.38 -8.33
C ALA A 41 -7.29 9.43 -8.85
N LEU A 42 -8.51 9.00 -9.18
CA LEU A 42 -9.51 9.81 -9.86
C LEU A 42 -9.93 11.04 -9.03
N ASP A 43 -10.14 10.85 -7.73
CA ASP A 43 -10.57 11.93 -6.83
C ASP A 43 -9.51 13.03 -6.66
N LEU A 44 -8.24 12.67 -6.86
CA LEU A 44 -7.10 13.58 -6.72
C LEU A 44 -6.60 14.08 -8.09
N GLY A 45 -7.13 13.57 -9.19
CA GLY A 45 -6.64 13.87 -10.54
C GLY A 45 -5.18 13.45 -10.78
N ILE A 46 -4.68 12.45 -10.05
CA ILE A 46 -3.27 12.04 -10.13
C ILE A 46 -3.15 10.83 -11.05
N ASP A 47 -2.48 11.00 -12.19
CA ASP A 47 -2.09 9.92 -13.10
C ASP A 47 -0.57 9.65 -13.04
N THR A 48 -0.19 8.54 -12.40
CA THR A 48 1.22 8.14 -12.22
C THR A 48 1.91 7.68 -13.51
N SER A 49 1.19 7.55 -14.63
CA SER A 49 1.79 7.32 -15.95
C SER A 49 2.55 8.56 -16.48
N THR A 50 2.17 9.75 -16.02
CA THR A 50 2.76 11.03 -16.43
C THR A 50 3.94 11.45 -15.55
N VAL A 51 4.85 12.29 -16.08
CA VAL A 51 5.97 12.84 -15.30
C VAL A 51 5.48 13.67 -14.11
N ASN A 52 4.51 14.56 -14.36
CA ASN A 52 3.94 15.40 -13.31
C ASN A 52 3.18 14.58 -12.25
N GLY A 53 2.38 13.60 -12.67
CA GLY A 53 1.65 12.77 -11.72
C GLY A 53 2.56 11.92 -10.83
N ARG A 54 3.72 11.47 -11.34
CA ARG A 54 4.75 10.84 -10.47
C ARG A 54 5.34 11.81 -9.46
N LEU A 55 5.63 13.05 -9.87
CA LEU A 55 6.14 14.07 -8.96
C LEU A 55 5.14 14.33 -7.83
N VAL A 56 3.88 14.60 -8.17
CA VAL A 56 2.82 14.88 -7.19
C VAL A 56 2.59 13.66 -6.29
N ALA A 57 2.52 12.45 -6.85
CA ALA A 57 2.36 11.23 -6.08
C ALA A 57 3.50 11.05 -5.06
N ASN A 58 4.76 11.32 -5.45
CA ASN A 58 5.89 11.23 -4.53
C ASN A 58 5.78 12.24 -3.38
N ILE A 59 5.38 13.49 -3.66
CA ILE A 59 5.18 14.51 -2.63
C ILE A 59 4.11 14.06 -1.63
N VAL A 60 2.97 13.58 -2.12
CA VAL A 60 1.87 13.07 -1.28
C VAL A 60 2.32 11.88 -0.44
N MET A 61 3.08 10.94 -1.03
CA MET A 61 3.63 9.80 -0.29
C MET A 61 4.58 10.25 0.83
N SER A 62 5.45 11.22 0.58
CA SER A 62 6.35 11.76 1.61
C SER A 62 5.58 12.43 2.76
N VAL A 63 4.49 13.14 2.45
CA VAL A 63 3.62 13.72 3.49
C VAL A 63 2.93 12.63 4.30
N ALA A 64 2.40 11.59 3.63
CA ALA A 64 1.75 10.47 4.31
C ALA A 64 2.70 9.71 5.25
N GLU A 65 3.97 9.53 4.85
CA GLU A 65 5.01 8.94 5.69
C GLU A 65 5.28 9.82 6.92
N TRP A 66 5.40 11.13 6.75
CA TRP A 66 5.58 12.07 7.85
C TRP A 66 4.41 12.05 8.83
N GLU A 67 3.16 12.10 8.35
CA GLU A 67 1.97 12.01 9.21
C GLU A 67 1.95 10.72 10.02
N ARG A 68 2.32 9.60 9.39
CA ARG A 68 2.42 8.29 10.06
C ARG A 68 3.47 8.32 11.17
N GLU A 69 4.61 8.96 10.93
CA GLU A 69 5.67 9.10 11.93
C GLU A 69 5.18 9.91 13.14
N ILE A 70 4.54 11.06 12.90
CA ILE A 70 3.99 11.91 13.98
C ILE A 70 2.96 11.16 14.83
N ILE A 71 2.06 10.39 14.20
CA ILE A 71 1.08 9.57 14.94
C ILE A 71 1.78 8.50 15.78
N SER A 72 2.80 7.87 15.22
CA SER A 72 3.60 6.85 15.91
C SER A 72 4.32 7.44 17.13
N GLN A 73 4.95 8.60 16.98
CA GLN A 73 5.68 9.29 18.05
C GLN A 73 4.77 9.55 19.26
N ARG A 74 3.58 10.10 19.04
CA ARG A 74 2.60 10.34 20.12
C ARG A 74 2.18 9.06 20.85
N THR A 75 2.05 7.96 20.10
CA THR A 75 1.71 6.66 20.70
C THR A 75 2.85 6.14 21.56
N VAL A 76 4.09 6.29 21.11
CA VAL A 76 5.29 5.90 21.88
C VAL A 76 5.39 6.72 23.17
N GLU A 77 5.18 8.03 23.09
CA GLU A 77 5.20 8.92 24.26
C GLU A 77 4.12 8.53 25.29
N ALA A 78 2.88 8.33 24.84
CA ALA A 78 1.79 7.91 25.71
C ALA A 78 2.04 6.53 26.36
N LEU A 79 2.62 5.58 25.62
CA LEU A 79 3.00 4.27 26.16
C LEU A 79 4.16 4.38 27.15
N ALA A 80 5.09 5.31 26.94
CA ALA A 80 6.18 5.57 27.88
C ALA A 80 5.63 6.10 29.20
N GLU A 81 4.75 7.09 29.17
CA GLU A 81 4.10 7.65 30.37
C GLU A 81 3.29 6.57 31.11
N ALA A 82 2.50 5.76 30.40
CA ALA A 82 1.73 4.68 31.01
C ALA A 82 2.64 3.64 31.70
N ARG A 83 3.78 3.30 31.08
CA ARG A 83 4.76 2.39 31.66
C ARG A 83 5.38 2.99 32.93
N ASP A 84 5.73 4.28 32.91
CA ASP A 84 6.34 4.97 34.05
C ASP A 84 5.33 5.13 35.21
N ALA A 85 4.03 5.23 34.90
CA ALA A 85 2.93 5.14 35.86
C ALA A 85 2.64 3.71 36.39
N GLY A 86 3.40 2.70 35.94
CA GLY A 86 3.27 1.31 36.38
C GLY A 86 2.12 0.53 35.73
N VAL A 87 1.54 1.03 34.64
CA VAL A 87 0.47 0.32 33.91
C VAL A 87 1.05 -0.93 33.23
N LYS A 88 0.42 -2.09 33.45
CA LYS A 88 0.80 -3.34 32.79
C LYS A 88 0.33 -3.32 31.33
N LEU A 89 1.27 -3.11 30.41
CA LEU A 89 1.04 -3.10 28.96
C LEU A 89 1.13 -4.52 28.36
N GLY A 90 0.55 -4.70 27.17
CA GLY A 90 0.61 -5.95 26.40
C GLY A 90 -0.49 -6.95 26.77
N ARG A 91 -0.40 -8.16 26.20
CA ARG A 91 -1.37 -9.23 26.48
C ARG A 91 -1.22 -9.70 27.93
N PRO A 92 -2.31 -9.80 28.72
CA PRO A 92 -2.27 -10.39 30.05
C PRO A 92 -1.73 -11.81 30.00
N ILE A 93 -0.75 -12.12 30.85
CA ILE A 93 -0.39 -13.50 31.15
C ILE A 93 -1.47 -14.03 32.11
N LEU A 94 -2.17 -15.10 31.70
CA LEU A 94 -3.06 -15.87 32.56
C LEU A 94 -2.24 -16.78 33.47
#